data_AF-A0A2P9ASY3-F1
#
_entry.id   AF-A0A2P9ASY3-F1
#
_cell.length_a   1.000
_cell.length_b   1.000
_cell.length_c   1.000
_cell.angle_alpha   90.00
_cell.angle_beta   90.00
_cell.angle_gamma   90.00
#
_symmetry.space_group_name_H-M   'P 1'
#
loop_
_entity.id
_entity.type
_entity.pdbx_description
1 polymer ?
#
loop_
_entity_poly.entity_id
_entity_poly.type
_entity_poly.pdbx_seq_one_letter_code
_entity_poly.pdbx_strand_id
1 'polypeptide(L)'
;MAHAPAYSHANFISGFPEVEFGRGADGLLVARAGDTAFAMAPDRDGRHYLATGWRIRRPIAEWTRSDFYGHCGELADEAAFRAKVEENAGHSQEKRALARREIRSTANTP
;
A
#
# COMPACT_ATOMS: atom_id res chain seq x y z
N MET A 1 8.50 30.92 -16.14
CA MET A 1 7.49 30.88 -15.05
C MET A 1 7.06 29.43 -14.90
N ALA A 2 7.15 28.88 -13.69
CA ALA A 2 7.11 27.45 -13.41
C ALA A 2 5.72 26.82 -13.64
N HIS A 3 5.68 25.70 -14.35
CA HIS A 3 4.55 24.78 -14.36
C HIS A 3 4.48 24.08 -12.99
N ALA A 4 3.56 24.51 -12.13
CA ALA A 4 3.12 23.70 -11.01
C ALA A 4 2.26 22.55 -11.57
N PRO A 5 2.57 21.27 -11.29
CA PRO A 5 1.68 20.20 -11.68
C PRO A 5 0.39 20.32 -10.86
N ALA A 6 -0.73 20.34 -11.56
CA ALA A 6 -2.05 20.22 -10.99
C ALA A 6 -2.12 18.93 -10.16
N TYR A 7 -2.04 19.08 -8.83
CA TYR A 7 -2.57 18.08 -7.91
C TYR A 7 -4.05 18.00 -8.21
N SER A 8 -4.40 17.08 -9.10
CA SER A 8 -5.76 16.71 -9.44
C SER A 8 -6.33 15.98 -8.24
N HIS A 9 -6.63 16.73 -7.18
CA HIS A 9 -7.48 16.30 -6.09
C HIS A 9 -8.89 16.22 -6.67
N ALA A 10 -9.12 15.19 -7.48
CA ALA A 10 -10.42 14.83 -8.02
C ALA A 10 -11.27 14.25 -6.88
N ASN A 11 -11.58 15.10 -5.90
CA ASN A 11 -12.60 14.87 -4.92
C ASN A 11 -13.95 14.81 -5.67
N PHE A 12 -14.31 13.63 -6.18
CA PHE A 12 -15.66 13.33 -6.63
C PHE A 12 -16.24 12.12 -5.91
N ILE A 13 -16.71 12.39 -4.68
CA ILE A 13 -17.96 11.90 -4.09
C ILE A 13 -18.35 10.47 -4.47
N SER A 14 -17.54 9.51 -4.05
CA SER A 14 -17.98 8.12 -3.94
C SER A 14 -17.65 7.74 -2.50
N GLY A 15 -18.63 7.30 -1.70
CA GLY A 15 -18.43 6.93 -0.28
C GLY A 15 -17.49 5.75 -0.03
N PHE A 16 -16.62 5.44 -1.00
CA PHE A 16 -15.59 4.43 -0.98
C PHE A 16 -14.25 5.13 -0.77
N PRO A 17 -13.35 4.58 0.06
CA PRO A 17 -12.01 5.11 0.18
C PRO A 17 -11.34 5.09 -1.19
N GLU A 18 -11.07 6.29 -1.72
CA GLU A 18 -10.41 6.47 -3.00
C GLU A 18 -9.04 5.80 -2.94
N VAL A 19 -8.85 4.79 -3.79
CA VAL A 19 -7.58 4.10 -3.95
C VAL A 19 -6.79 4.81 -5.02
N GLU A 20 -5.67 5.39 -4.65
CA GLU A 20 -4.73 6.04 -5.57
C GLU A 20 -3.59 5.07 -5.90
N PHE A 21 -3.55 4.58 -7.14
CA PHE A 21 -2.46 3.73 -7.64
C PHE A 21 -1.36 4.59 -8.28
N GLY A 22 -0.11 4.18 -8.12
CA GLY A 22 1.04 4.83 -8.77
C GLY A 22 2.30 3.99 -8.72
N ARG A 23 3.43 4.61 -9.07
CA ARG A 23 4.76 4.01 -9.00
C ARG A 23 5.62 4.73 -7.98
N GLY A 24 6.30 3.95 -7.13
CA GLY A 24 7.26 4.45 -6.16
C GLY A 24 8.58 4.82 -6.82
N ALA A 25 9.46 5.45 -6.04
CA ALA A 25 10.80 5.87 -6.48
C ALA A 25 11.66 4.67 -6.94
N ASP A 26 11.47 3.51 -6.32
CA ASP A 26 12.14 2.26 -6.71
C ASP A 26 11.52 1.59 -7.95
N GLY A 27 10.52 2.21 -8.59
CA GLY A 27 9.78 1.63 -9.72
C GLY A 27 8.77 0.55 -9.32
N LEU A 28 8.55 0.34 -8.01
CA LEU A 28 7.56 -0.58 -7.47
C LEU A 28 6.13 -0.06 -7.73
N LEU A 29 5.20 -0.97 -7.98
CA LEU A 29 3.79 -0.62 -8.00
C LEU A 29 3.31 -0.40 -6.57
N VAL A 30 2.67 0.73 -6.35
CA VAL A 30 2.24 1.18 -5.02
C VAL A 30 0.82 1.73 -5.12
N ALA A 31 0.11 1.66 -4.01
CA ALA A 31 -1.25 2.18 -3.92
C ALA A 31 -1.51 2.75 -2.53
N ARG A 32 -2.28 3.83 -2.48
CA ARG A 32 -2.74 4.46 -1.25
C ARG A 32 -4.23 4.25 -1.12
N ALA A 33 -4.68 3.66 -0.02
CA ALA A 33 -6.09 3.62 0.35
C ALA A 33 -6.27 4.40 1.66
N GLY A 34 -6.73 5.64 1.55
CA GLY A 34 -6.86 6.56 2.69
C GLY A 34 -5.52 6.84 3.40
N ASP A 35 -5.36 6.29 4.61
CA ASP A 35 -4.13 6.43 5.43
C ASP A 35 -3.17 5.22 5.32
N THR A 36 -3.60 4.16 4.63
CA THR A 36 -2.82 2.94 4.44
C THR A 36 -2.14 2.97 3.09
N ALA A 37 -0.87 2.59 3.07
CA ALA A 37 -0.06 2.45 1.88
C ALA A 37 0.19 0.97 1.59
N PHE A 38 0.16 0.60 0.32
CA PHE A 38 0.40 -0.74 -0.18
C PHE A 38 1.48 -0.69 -1.25
N ALA A 39 2.37 -1.69 -1.28
CA ALA A 39 3.32 -1.88 -2.36
C ALA A 39 3.32 -3.34 -2.80
N MET A 40 3.47 -3.55 -4.10
CA MET A 40 3.87 -4.83 -4.65
C MET A 40 5.39 -4.82 -4.75
N ALA A 41 6.04 -5.62 -3.92
CA ALA A 41 7.48 -5.77 -3.96
C ALA A 41 7.84 -7.16 -4.49
N PRO A 42 8.83 -7.26 -5.38
CA PRO A 42 9.36 -8.54 -5.82
C PRO A 42 10.23 -9.16 -4.73
N ASP A 43 10.06 -10.46 -4.54
CA ASP A 43 10.95 -11.32 -3.79
C ASP A 43 12.15 -11.79 -4.66
N ARG A 44 13.19 -12.31 -4.00
CA ARG A 44 14.39 -12.88 -4.63
C ARG A 44 14.05 -14.02 -5.61
N ASP A 45 12.95 -14.75 -5.40
CA ASP A 45 12.54 -15.92 -6.19
C ASP A 45 11.65 -15.57 -7.40
N GLY A 46 11.44 -14.27 -7.68
CA GLY A 46 10.50 -13.82 -8.71
C GLY A 46 9.03 -13.88 -8.28
N ARG A 47 8.77 -14.21 -7.02
CA ARG A 47 7.45 -14.08 -6.38
C ARG A 47 7.17 -12.63 -6.07
N HIS A 48 5.90 -12.26 -6.01
CA HIS A 48 5.51 -10.93 -5.55
C HIS A 48 4.88 -11.03 -4.18
N TYR A 49 5.06 -10.00 -3.37
CA TYR A 49 4.43 -9.93 -2.07
C TYR A 49 3.83 -8.55 -1.84
N LEU A 50 2.77 -8.54 -1.03
CA LEU A 50 2.10 -7.32 -0.64
C LEU A 50 2.81 -6.73 0.57
N ALA A 51 3.50 -5.61 0.41
CA ALA A 51 4.01 -4.83 1.51
C ALA A 51 2.97 -3.79 1.94
N THR A 52 2.91 -3.49 3.23
CA THR A 52 2.01 -2.46 3.79
C THR A 52 2.80 -1.44 4.60
N GLY A 53 2.34 -0.20 4.55
CA GLY A 53 2.87 0.94 5.29
C GLY A 53 1.73 1.76 5.87
N TRP A 54 2.01 2.51 6.93
CA TRP A 54 1.02 3.36 7.59
C TRP A 54 1.49 4.80 7.63
N ARG A 55 0.57 5.73 7.33
CA ARG A 55 0.78 7.17 7.52
C ARG A 55 2.02 7.72 6.81
N ILE A 56 2.29 7.23 5.60
CA ILE A 56 3.31 7.82 4.72
C ILE A 56 2.71 9.13 4.15
N ARG A 57 3.20 10.26 4.64
CA ARG A 57 2.73 11.60 4.20
C ARG A 57 3.34 12.07 2.89
N ARG A 58 4.37 11.38 2.41
CA ARG A 58 5.05 11.66 1.14
C ARG A 58 4.13 11.35 -0.05
N PRO A 59 4.32 11.98 -1.22
CA PRO A 59 3.64 11.57 -2.44
C PRO A 59 4.08 10.17 -2.88
N ILE A 60 3.20 9.45 -3.57
CA ILE A 60 3.42 8.07 -4.02
C ILE A 60 4.73 7.90 -4.79
N ALA A 61 5.12 8.89 -5.61
CA ALA A 61 6.36 8.88 -6.38
C ALA A 61 7.64 8.86 -5.54
N GLU A 62 7.58 9.29 -4.28
CA GLU A 62 8.71 9.30 -3.35
C GLU A 62 8.76 8.05 -2.46
N TRP A 63 7.78 7.16 -2.57
CA TRP A 63 7.71 5.96 -1.74
C TRP A 63 8.75 4.95 -2.18
N THR A 64 9.44 4.39 -1.20
CA THR A 64 10.46 3.35 -1.41
C THR A 64 10.05 2.06 -0.74
N ARG A 65 10.66 0.93 -1.10
CA ARG A 65 10.44 -0.35 -0.41
C ARG A 65 10.63 -0.22 1.11
N SER A 66 11.54 0.65 1.54
CA SER A 66 11.86 0.89 2.96
C SER A 66 10.77 1.61 3.75
N ASP A 67 9.84 2.28 3.08
CA ASP A 67 8.68 2.91 3.72
C ASP A 67 7.62 1.89 4.17
N PHE A 68 7.66 0.69 3.60
CA PHE A 68 6.73 -0.39 3.90
C PHE A 68 7.38 -1.35 4.91
N TYR A 69 6.71 -1.54 6.04
CA TYR A 69 7.22 -2.34 7.15
C TYR A 69 6.36 -3.57 7.46
N GLY A 70 5.17 -3.67 6.89
CA GLY A 70 4.29 -4.84 7.00
C GLY A 70 4.38 -5.74 5.77
N HIS A 71 4.22 -7.05 5.97
CA HIS A 71 4.22 -8.06 4.90
C HIS A 71 2.90 -8.83 4.96
N CYS A 72 2.07 -8.72 3.92
CA CYS A 72 0.68 -9.22 3.87
C CYS A 72 0.51 -10.39 2.88
N GLY A 73 1.53 -11.25 2.80
CA GLY A 73 1.53 -12.49 2.03
C GLY A 73 1.83 -12.31 0.54
N GLU A 74 1.82 -13.42 -0.19
CA GLU A 74 2.18 -13.44 -1.62
C GLU A 74 1.08 -12.87 -2.52
N LEU A 75 1.50 -12.42 -3.69
CA LEU A 75 0.70 -11.93 -4.79
C LEU A 75 1.11 -12.72 -6.04
N ALA A 76 0.12 -13.18 -6.80
CA ALA A 76 0.39 -13.80 -8.10
C ALA A 76 0.94 -12.74 -9.07
N ASP A 77 0.26 -11.60 -9.15
CA ASP A 77 0.49 -10.59 -10.18
C ASP A 77 -0.16 -9.23 -9.84
N GLU A 78 0.00 -8.29 -10.76
CA GLU A 78 -0.47 -6.91 -10.65
C GLU A 78 -2.00 -6.82 -10.51
N ALA A 79 -2.74 -7.74 -11.14
CA ALA A 79 -4.19 -7.84 -11.02
C ALA A 79 -4.60 -8.27 -9.60
N ALA A 80 -3.92 -9.28 -9.04
CA ALA A 80 -4.13 -9.71 -7.66
C ALA A 80 -3.80 -8.60 -6.65
N PHE A 81 -2.79 -7.76 -6.95
CA PHE A 81 -2.48 -6.58 -6.15
C PHE A 81 -3.66 -5.59 -6.15
N ARG A 82 -4.13 -5.19 -7.34
CA ARG A 82 -5.21 -4.21 -7.47
C ARG A 82 -6.48 -4.67 -6.74
N ALA A 83 -6.88 -5.93 -6.95
CA ALA A 83 -8.02 -6.53 -6.26
C ALA A 83 -7.85 -6.49 -4.74
N LYS A 84 -6.69 -6.92 -4.21
CA LYS A 84 -6.42 -6.87 -2.76
C LYS A 84 -6.45 -5.46 -2.19
N VAL A 85 -5.95 -4.45 -2.93
CA VAL A 85 -5.99 -3.06 -2.47
C VAL A 85 -7.43 -2.54 -2.47
N GLU A 86 -8.20 -2.80 -3.51
CA GLU A 86 -9.62 -2.42 -3.60
C GLU A 86 -10.45 -3.10 -2.49
N GLU A 87 -10.23 -4.39 -2.26
CA GLU A 87 -10.83 -5.15 -1.15
C GLU A 87 -10.40 -4.59 0.23
N ASN A 88 -9.13 -4.23 0.40
CA ASN A 88 -8.63 -3.67 1.66
C ASN A 88 -9.13 -2.23 1.88
N ALA A 89 -9.32 -1.46 0.82
CA ALA A 89 -9.93 -0.15 0.89
C ALA A 89 -11.34 -0.27 1.49
N GLY A 90 -12.17 -1.19 0.97
CA GLY A 90 -13.50 -1.48 1.54
C GLY A 90 -13.46 -1.98 2.99
N HIS A 91 -12.52 -2.86 3.33
CA HIS A 91 -12.43 -3.48 4.66
C HIS A 91 -11.56 -2.74 5.70
N SER A 92 -10.90 -1.63 5.34
CA SER A 92 -9.97 -0.90 6.24
C SER A 92 -10.65 -0.32 7.48
N GLN A 93 -11.96 -0.06 7.42
CA GLN A 93 -12.74 0.40 8.56
C GLN A 93 -12.93 -0.71 9.61
N GLU A 94 -12.99 -1.97 9.19
CA GLU A 94 -13.24 -3.14 10.05
C GLU A 94 -11.94 -3.78 10.56
N LYS A 95 -10.88 -3.78 9.73
CA LYS A 95 -9.55 -4.33 10.11
C LYS A 95 -8.81 -3.52 11.17
N ARG A 96 -9.27 -2.31 11.55
CA ARG A 96 -8.80 -1.59 12.75
C ARG A 96 -8.89 -2.44 14.03
N ALA A 97 -9.78 -3.44 14.07
CA ALA A 97 -9.88 -4.39 15.18
C ALA A 97 -8.82 -5.51 15.13
N LEU A 98 -8.32 -5.88 13.94
CA LEU A 98 -7.46 -7.06 13.77
C LEU A 98 -5.95 -6.75 13.74
N ALA A 99 -5.56 -5.52 13.37
CA ALA A 99 -4.15 -5.09 13.35
C ALA A 99 -3.46 -5.08 14.74
N ARG A 100 -4.21 -5.24 15.84
CA ARG A 100 -3.62 -5.49 17.17
C ARG A 100 -3.09 -6.92 17.37
N ARG A 101 -3.39 -7.86 16.47
CA ARG A 101 -3.08 -9.30 16.68
C ARG A 101 -1.81 -9.79 15.98
N GLU A 102 -1.34 -9.13 14.92
CA GLU A 102 -0.18 -9.62 14.15
C GLU A 102 1.16 -8.94 14.51
N ILE A 103 1.18 -7.79 15.20
CA ILE A 103 2.42 -7.19 15.72
C ILE A 103 2.80 -7.79 17.10
N ARG A 104 2.80 -9.12 17.18
CA ARG A 104 3.52 -9.88 18.20
C ARG A 104 3.78 -11.29 17.68
N SER A 105 4.64 -11.40 16.67
CA SER A 105 5.45 -12.60 16.50
C SER A 105 6.91 -12.19 16.67
N THR A 106 7.29 -12.02 17.94
CA THR A 106 8.70 -12.03 18.33
C THR A 106 9.17 -13.46 18.12
N ALA A 107 9.99 -13.70 17.09
CA ALA A 107 10.76 -14.91 17.02
C ALA A 107 11.77 -14.86 18.19
N ASN A 108 11.51 -15.63 19.23
CA ASN A 108 12.53 -16.05 20.20
C ASN A 108 12.61 -17.57 20.09
N THR A 109 13.70 -18.06 19.50
CA THR A 109 14.17 -19.44 19.64
C THR A 109 15.68 -19.35 19.88
N PRO A 110 16.15 -19.45 21.14
CA PRO A 110 17.50 -19.94 21.39
C PRO A 110 17.59 -21.45 21.11
#